data_AF-A0A0D1Y329-F1
#
_entry.id   AF-A0A0D1Y329-F1
#
_cell.length_a   1.000
_cell.length_b   1.000
_cell.length_c   1.000
_cell.angle_alpha   90.00
_cell.angle_beta   90.00
_cell.angle_gamma   90.00
#
_symmetry.space_group_name_H-M   'P 1'
#
loop_
_entity.id
_entity.type
_entity.pdbx_description
1 polymer ?
#
loop_
_entity_poly.entity_id
_entity_poly.type
_entity_poly.pdbx_seq_one_letter_code
_entity_poly.pdbx_strand_id
1 'polypeptide(L)'
;MKRKLKRYDKTIAVIFGVLTLLFLILAFTNKDFFEWAYERHQNQLSWYLRPLFLVPFCYFAYKKSWGGILGTIFLLLTSMFWFPKPNVISEQVKQFLDMEKDYLSGDWGFAKLLMTSLIPISFIALGVAFWKRSLWFGLSVVVFMAVGKMIWSVAFGGEAGKSIFVPAIIGLVICISLIYIGFKKLEKKKRE
;
A
#
# COMPACT_ATOMS: atom_id res chain seq x y z
N MET A 1 23.39 -2.07 -7.40
CA MET A 1 23.13 -2.92 -6.22
C MET A 1 24.35 -3.83 -6.07
N LYS A 2 25.03 -3.84 -4.91
CA LYS A 2 26.26 -4.64 -4.73
C LYS A 2 25.97 -6.10 -5.11
N ARG A 3 26.89 -6.75 -5.83
CA ARG A 3 26.77 -8.09 -6.44
C ARG A 3 26.23 -9.17 -5.47
N LYS A 4 26.50 -9.03 -4.17
CA LYS A 4 25.98 -9.91 -3.10
C LYS A 4 24.46 -9.82 -2.86
N LEU A 5 23.85 -8.64 -2.87
CA LEU A 5 22.39 -8.47 -2.65
C LEU A 5 21.56 -9.08 -3.78
N LYS A 6 22.10 -9.10 -5.00
CA LYS A 6 21.44 -9.72 -6.17
C LYS A 6 21.37 -11.26 -6.06
N ARG A 7 22.28 -11.88 -5.29
CA ARG A 7 22.32 -13.34 -5.10
C ARG A 7 21.09 -13.85 -4.34
N TYR A 8 20.64 -13.11 -3.33
CA TYR A 8 19.53 -13.50 -2.47
C TYR A 8 18.19 -12.91 -2.88
N ASP A 9 18.16 -12.00 -3.85
CA ASP A 9 16.94 -11.29 -4.27
C ASP A 9 15.78 -12.25 -4.62
N LYS A 10 16.06 -13.31 -5.39
CA LYS A 10 15.06 -14.31 -5.75
C LYS A 10 14.57 -15.12 -4.55
N THR A 11 15.47 -15.54 -3.67
CA THR A 11 15.10 -16.28 -2.45
C THR A 11 14.24 -15.42 -1.54
N ILE A 12 14.62 -14.15 -1.34
CA ILE A 12 13.86 -13.17 -0.56
C ILE A 12 12.49 -12.94 -1.20
N ALA A 13 12.42 -12.84 -2.53
CA ALA A 13 11.16 -12.72 -3.26
C ALA A 13 10.23 -13.90 -2.99
N VAL A 14 10.75 -15.14 -3.08
CA VAL A 14 9.96 -16.34 -2.79
C VAL A 14 9.47 -16.35 -1.35
N ILE A 15 10.34 -16.03 -0.38
CA ILE A 15 9.97 -15.99 1.04
C ILE A 15 8.84 -14.99 1.28
N PHE A 16 8.98 -13.74 0.84
CA PHE A 16 7.92 -12.74 1.04
C PHE A 16 6.67 -13.01 0.23
N GLY A 17 6.78 -13.64 -0.94
CA GLY A 17 5.64 -14.12 -1.72
C GLY A 17 4.84 -15.16 -0.96
N VAL A 18 5.51 -16.18 -0.40
CA VAL A 18 4.87 -17.22 0.43
C VAL A 18 4.27 -16.60 1.69
N LEU A 19 5.00 -15.73 2.41
CA LEU A 19 4.48 -15.07 3.60
C LEU A 19 3.25 -14.19 3.29
N THR A 20 3.24 -13.50 2.15
CA THR A 20 2.08 -12.72 1.70
C THR A 20 0.89 -13.63 1.44
N LEU A 21 1.09 -14.75 0.75
CA LEU A 21 0.02 -15.71 0.49
C LEU A 21 -0.53 -16.30 1.79
N LEU A 22 0.34 -16.75 2.70
CA LEU A 22 -0.05 -17.28 4.01
C LEU A 22 -0.80 -16.23 4.83
N PHE A 23 -0.33 -14.97 4.82
CA PHE A 23 -1.00 -13.87 5.48
C PHE A 23 -2.40 -13.62 4.93
N LEU A 24 -2.56 -13.59 3.60
CA LEU A 24 -3.87 -13.42 2.98
C LEU A 24 -4.81 -14.58 3.31
N ILE A 25 -4.32 -15.83 3.25
CA ILE A 25 -5.12 -17.00 3.65
C ILE A 25 -5.56 -16.88 5.10
N LEU A 26 -4.65 -16.53 6.02
CA LEU A 26 -4.98 -16.34 7.42
C LEU A 26 -6.01 -15.22 7.62
N ALA A 27 -5.81 -14.07 6.97
CA ALA A 27 -6.69 -12.91 7.07
C ALA A 27 -8.11 -13.17 6.54
N PHE A 28 -8.27 -14.01 5.51
CA PHE A 28 -9.59 -14.27 4.91
C PHE A 28 -10.26 -15.56 5.40
N THR A 29 -9.54 -16.47 6.07
CA THR A 29 -10.12 -17.74 6.57
C THR A 29 -10.26 -17.81 8.09
N ASN A 30 -9.49 -17.04 8.85
CA ASN A 30 -9.55 -17.01 10.31
C ASN A 30 -10.24 -15.73 10.80
N LYS A 31 -11.48 -15.87 11.28
CA LYS A 31 -12.30 -14.75 11.76
C LYS A 31 -11.66 -14.04 12.97
N ASP A 32 -11.14 -14.79 13.93
CA ASP A 32 -10.54 -14.21 15.14
C ASP A 32 -9.32 -13.36 14.80
N PHE A 33 -8.48 -13.83 13.87
CA PHE A 33 -7.34 -13.07 13.38
C PHE A 33 -7.77 -11.82 12.60
N PHE A 34 -8.79 -11.94 11.74
CA PHE A 34 -9.33 -10.82 10.99
C PHE A 34 -9.87 -9.73 11.92
N GLU A 35 -10.69 -10.09 12.90
CA GLU A 35 -11.21 -9.16 13.92
C GLU A 35 -10.08 -8.52 14.73
N TRP A 36 -9.14 -9.33 15.22
CA TRP A 36 -7.98 -8.85 15.99
C TRP A 36 -7.13 -7.83 15.23
N ALA A 37 -6.94 -8.06 13.93
CA ALA A 37 -6.19 -7.15 13.07
C ALA A 37 -6.98 -5.89 12.77
N TYR A 38 -8.29 -6.02 12.58
CA TYR A 38 -9.20 -4.93 12.30
C TYR A 38 -9.35 -3.96 13.48
N GLU A 39 -9.45 -4.46 14.72
CA GLU A 39 -9.43 -3.63 15.93
C GLU A 39 -8.17 -2.76 16.04
N ARG A 40 -7.03 -3.26 15.56
CA ARG A 40 -5.78 -2.50 15.50
C ARG A 40 -5.74 -1.54 14.32
N HIS A 41 -6.43 -1.88 13.23
CA HIS A 41 -6.51 -1.01 12.06
C HIS A 41 -7.27 0.29 12.31
N GLN A 42 -8.07 0.36 13.37
CA GLN A 42 -8.67 1.59 13.89
C GLN A 42 -7.63 2.63 14.34
N ASN A 43 -6.38 2.21 14.59
CA ASN A 43 -5.29 3.12 14.87
C ASN A 43 -4.82 3.82 13.58
N GLN A 44 -5.18 5.10 13.45
CA GLN A 44 -4.86 5.90 12.26
C GLN A 44 -3.36 6.11 12.02
N LEU A 45 -2.47 5.82 12.97
CA LEU A 45 -1.02 5.82 12.71
C LEU A 45 -0.65 4.86 11.58
N SER A 46 -1.36 3.72 11.49
CA SER A 46 -1.22 2.81 10.36
C SER A 46 -1.60 3.49 9.03
N TRP A 47 -2.60 4.36 9.02
CA TRP A 47 -3.08 5.04 7.81
C TRP A 47 -2.06 6.06 7.30
N TYR A 48 -1.37 6.77 8.20
CA TYR A 48 -0.26 7.67 7.84
C TYR A 48 0.98 6.91 7.37
N LEU A 49 1.25 5.74 7.96
CA LEU A 49 2.41 4.92 7.59
C LEU A 49 2.27 4.28 6.21
N ARG A 50 1.06 3.81 5.86
CA ARG A 50 0.81 3.01 4.65
C ARG A 50 1.27 3.69 3.34
N PRO A 51 0.97 4.96 3.05
CA PRO A 51 1.47 5.64 1.86
C PRO A 51 3.00 5.62 1.76
N LEU A 52 3.72 5.70 2.89
CA LEU A 52 5.17 5.79 2.90
C LEU A 52 5.85 4.54 2.31
N PHE A 53 5.19 3.38 2.30
CA PHE A 53 5.70 2.17 1.64
C PHE A 53 5.80 2.31 0.11
N LEU A 54 5.13 3.29 -0.51
CA LEU A 54 5.34 3.58 -1.93
C LEU A 54 6.78 4.02 -2.23
N VAL A 55 7.46 4.66 -1.28
CA VAL A 55 8.85 5.12 -1.46
C VAL A 55 9.84 3.95 -1.60
N PRO A 56 9.95 3.00 -0.64
CA PRO A 56 10.79 1.83 -0.80
C PRO A 56 10.33 0.96 -1.98
N PHE A 57 9.01 0.86 -2.25
CA PHE A 57 8.50 0.14 -3.42
C PHE A 57 9.08 0.70 -4.72
N CYS A 58 8.97 2.02 -4.92
CA CYS A 58 9.51 2.71 -6.10
C CYS A 58 11.04 2.57 -6.18
N TYR A 59 11.74 2.64 -5.06
CA TYR A 59 13.18 2.42 -5.00
C TYR A 59 13.56 1.01 -5.47
N PHE A 60 12.89 -0.04 -4.97
CA PHE A 60 13.20 -1.42 -5.35
C PHE A 60 12.75 -1.75 -6.78
N ALA A 61 11.63 -1.19 -7.24
CA ALA A 61 11.23 -1.21 -8.65
C ALA A 61 12.29 -0.55 -9.53
N TYR A 62 12.81 0.62 -9.12
CA TYR A 62 13.94 1.25 -9.80
C TYR A 62 15.17 0.33 -9.80
N LYS A 63 15.49 -0.35 -8.70
CA LYS A 63 16.62 -1.30 -8.67
C LYS A 63 16.35 -2.64 -9.35
N LYS A 64 15.14 -2.89 -9.85
CA LYS A 64 14.68 -4.18 -10.41
C LYS A 64 14.91 -5.34 -9.42
N SER A 65 14.61 -5.10 -8.16
CA SER A 65 14.74 -6.07 -7.05
C SER A 65 13.38 -6.63 -6.71
N TRP A 66 13.14 -7.89 -7.07
CA TRP A 66 11.86 -8.55 -6.77
C TRP A 66 11.70 -8.81 -5.28
N GLY A 67 12.79 -9.12 -4.58
CA GLY A 67 12.78 -9.33 -3.14
C GLY A 67 12.39 -8.07 -2.38
N GLY A 68 12.93 -6.91 -2.78
CA GLY A 68 12.55 -5.63 -2.19
C GLY A 68 11.12 -5.20 -2.51
N ILE A 69 10.63 -5.48 -3.73
CA ILE A 69 9.24 -5.21 -4.12
C ILE A 69 8.27 -6.04 -3.25
N LEU A 70 8.44 -7.37 -3.23
CA LEU A 70 7.54 -8.26 -2.49
C LEU A 70 7.66 -8.06 -0.97
N GLY A 71 8.86 -7.81 -0.46
CA GLY A 71 9.05 -7.43 0.94
C GLY A 71 8.31 -6.15 1.30
N THR A 72 8.33 -5.14 0.43
CA THR A 72 7.58 -3.89 0.66
C THR A 72 6.07 -4.11 0.63
N ILE A 73 5.56 -4.93 -0.30
CA ILE A 73 4.13 -5.29 -0.34
C ILE A 73 3.72 -6.01 0.94
N PHE A 74 4.50 -6.99 1.39
CA PHE A 74 4.23 -7.71 2.62
C PHE A 74 4.18 -6.79 3.85
N LEU A 75 5.14 -5.87 3.98
CA LEU A 75 5.15 -4.89 5.06
C LEU A 75 3.95 -3.93 4.97
N LEU A 76 3.59 -3.48 3.76
CA LEU A 76 2.41 -2.65 3.55
C LEU A 76 1.13 -3.37 4.01
N LEU A 77 0.96 -4.63 3.63
CA LEU A 77 -0.23 -5.41 4.01
C LEU A 77 -0.30 -5.66 5.52
N THR A 78 0.82 -6.05 6.14
CA THR A 78 0.86 -6.33 7.58
C THR A 78 0.80 -5.06 8.45
N SER A 79 1.17 -3.89 7.91
CA SER A 79 1.17 -2.62 8.64
C SER A 79 -0.19 -2.20 9.22
N MET A 80 -1.29 -2.81 8.77
CA MET A 80 -2.64 -2.55 9.28
C MET A 80 -2.78 -2.87 10.78
N PHE A 81 -1.98 -3.80 11.32
CA PHE A 81 -2.06 -4.23 12.73
C PHE A 81 -0.76 -4.05 13.52
N TRP A 82 0.19 -3.24 13.05
CA TRP A 82 1.45 -3.00 13.77
C TRP A 82 1.30 -2.15 15.02
N PHE A 83 0.23 -1.35 15.08
CA PHE A 83 -0.06 -0.47 16.20
C PHE A 83 -1.09 -1.12 17.13
N PRO A 84 -1.07 -0.82 18.44
CA PRO A 84 -2.04 -1.36 19.38
C PRO A 84 -3.45 -0.83 19.09
N LYS A 85 -4.46 -1.59 19.54
CA LYS A 85 -5.86 -1.15 19.55
C LYS A 85 -5.94 0.20 20.28
N PRO A 86 -6.53 1.24 19.66
CA PRO A 86 -6.61 2.55 20.28
C PRO A 86 -7.60 2.53 21.46
N ASN A 87 -7.31 3.29 22.51
CA ASN A 87 -8.21 3.43 23.67
C ASN A 87 -9.45 4.28 23.37
N VAL A 88 -9.34 5.20 22.39
CA VAL A 88 -10.42 6.08 21.95
C VAL A 88 -10.49 6.01 20.43
N ILE A 89 -11.68 5.77 19.89
CA ILE A 89 -11.94 5.67 18.45
C ILE A 89 -12.95 6.76 18.10
N SER A 90 -12.67 7.55 17.06
CA SER A 90 -13.67 8.49 16.57
C SER A 90 -14.78 7.74 15.83
N GLU A 91 -16.02 8.22 15.98
CA GLU A 91 -17.18 7.57 15.37
C GLU A 91 -17.05 7.49 13.84
N GLN A 92 -16.48 8.52 13.21
CA GLN A 92 -16.21 8.53 11.77
C GLN A 92 -15.21 7.45 11.34
N VAL A 93 -14.16 7.21 12.12
CA VAL A 93 -13.18 6.14 11.84
C VAL A 93 -13.82 4.77 11.97
N LYS A 94 -14.63 4.58 13.01
CA LYS A 94 -15.37 3.34 13.22
C LYS A 94 -16.32 3.06 12.06
N GLN A 95 -17.17 4.02 11.70
CA GLN A 95 -18.13 3.89 10.60
C GLN A 95 -17.45 3.63 9.25
N PHE A 96 -16.35 4.33 8.97
CA PHE A 96 -15.61 4.13 7.73
C PHE A 96 -15.01 2.73 7.65
N LEU A 97 -14.40 2.27 8.74
CA LEU A 97 -13.85 0.93 8.77
C LEU A 97 -14.96 -0.12 8.69
N ASP A 98 -16.10 0.07 9.36
CA ASP A 98 -17.19 -0.91 9.37
C ASP A 98 -17.75 -1.07 7.96
N MET A 99 -17.86 0.03 7.21
CA MET A 99 -18.11 -0.01 5.77
C MET A 99 -17.02 -0.77 5.00
N GLU A 100 -15.73 -0.54 5.27
CA GLU A 100 -14.64 -1.27 4.59
C GLU A 100 -14.69 -2.77 4.90
N LYS A 101 -15.03 -3.14 6.13
CA LYS A 101 -15.23 -4.51 6.58
C LYS A 101 -16.40 -5.17 5.84
N ASP A 102 -17.57 -4.53 5.85
CA ASP A 102 -18.77 -5.00 5.16
C ASP A 102 -18.52 -5.11 3.65
N TYR A 103 -17.81 -4.14 3.07
CA TYR A 103 -17.39 -4.20 1.68
C TYR A 103 -16.53 -5.42 1.41
N LEU A 104 -15.57 -5.77 2.27
CA LEU A 104 -14.70 -6.93 2.07
C LEU A 104 -15.43 -8.26 2.27
N SER A 105 -16.25 -8.38 3.31
CA SER A 105 -16.97 -9.61 3.67
C SER A 105 -18.24 -9.86 2.86
N GLY A 106 -18.81 -8.84 2.21
CA GLY A 106 -19.97 -8.98 1.35
C GLY A 106 -19.69 -9.70 0.03
N ASP A 107 -20.73 -9.88 -0.78
CA ASP A 107 -20.68 -10.66 -2.01
C ASP A 107 -19.68 -10.11 -3.05
N TRP A 108 -18.98 -11.02 -3.71
CA TRP A 108 -17.99 -10.70 -4.73
C TRP A 108 -18.59 -10.74 -6.14
N GLY A 109 -19.32 -9.68 -6.49
CA GLY A 109 -19.79 -9.45 -7.86
C GLY A 109 -18.69 -8.98 -8.81
N PHE A 110 -18.98 -9.00 -10.11
CA PHE A 110 -18.05 -8.58 -11.17
C PHE A 110 -17.53 -7.14 -10.98
N ALA A 111 -18.40 -6.20 -10.57
CA ALA A 111 -18.00 -4.81 -10.32
C ALA A 111 -16.99 -4.68 -9.16
N LYS A 112 -17.21 -5.39 -8.04
CA LYS A 112 -16.29 -5.41 -6.90
C LYS A 112 -14.94 -6.04 -7.28
N LEU A 113 -14.95 -7.08 -8.10
CA LEU A 113 -13.73 -7.68 -8.63
C LEU A 113 -12.93 -6.70 -9.49
N LEU A 114 -13.59 -5.99 -10.42
CA LEU A 114 -12.95 -4.98 -11.26
C LEU A 114 -12.38 -3.84 -10.40
N MET A 115 -13.15 -3.30 -9.46
CA MET A 115 -12.69 -2.23 -8.57
C MET A 115 -11.52 -2.65 -7.69
N THR A 116 -11.57 -3.84 -7.12
CA THR A 116 -10.47 -4.37 -6.29
C THR A 116 -9.21 -4.61 -7.13
N SER A 117 -9.36 -5.03 -8.40
CA SER A 117 -8.23 -5.24 -9.32
C SER A 117 -7.43 -3.96 -9.64
N LEU A 118 -8.01 -2.78 -9.43
CA LEU A 118 -7.28 -1.51 -9.56
C LEU A 118 -6.10 -1.41 -8.58
N ILE A 119 -6.18 -2.09 -7.44
CA ILE A 119 -5.08 -2.15 -6.46
C ILE A 119 -3.85 -2.83 -7.10
N PRO A 120 -3.86 -4.12 -7.47
CA PRO A 120 -2.69 -4.75 -8.09
C PRO A 120 -2.29 -4.08 -9.41
N ILE A 121 -3.25 -3.63 -10.25
CA ILE A 121 -2.95 -2.96 -11.52
C ILE A 121 -2.16 -1.67 -11.28
N SER A 122 -2.55 -0.84 -10.30
CA SER A 122 -1.85 0.41 -9.99
C SER A 122 -0.43 0.15 -9.45
N PHE A 123 -0.23 -0.88 -8.61
CA PHE A 123 1.11 -1.29 -8.17
C PHE A 123 1.98 -1.80 -9.33
N ILE A 124 1.41 -2.56 -10.27
CA ILE A 124 2.11 -3.00 -11.48
C ILE A 124 2.51 -1.79 -12.33
N ALA A 125 1.59 -0.87 -12.58
CA ALA A 125 1.85 0.35 -13.34
C ALA A 125 2.95 1.21 -12.70
N LEU A 126 2.90 1.37 -11.38
CA LEU A 126 3.92 2.08 -10.60
C LEU A 126 5.29 1.38 -10.71
N GLY A 127 5.30 0.05 -10.56
CA GLY A 127 6.50 -0.76 -10.71
C GLY A 127 7.13 -0.60 -12.09
N VAL A 128 6.31 -0.70 -13.15
CA VAL A 128 6.72 -0.51 -14.55
C VAL A 128 7.27 0.90 -14.78
N ALA A 129 6.65 1.94 -14.20
CA ALA A 129 7.12 3.32 -14.33
C ALA A 129 8.57 3.48 -13.86
N PHE A 130 8.88 3.01 -12.64
CA PHE A 130 10.22 3.12 -12.08
C PHE A 130 11.21 2.13 -12.71
N TRP A 131 10.74 0.97 -13.16
CA TRP A 131 11.54 0.02 -13.94
C TRP A 131 12.00 0.63 -15.27
N LYS A 132 11.11 1.35 -15.96
CA LYS A 132 11.38 2.08 -17.21
C LYS A 132 11.96 3.48 -17.02
N ARG A 133 12.24 3.89 -15.77
CA ARG A 133 12.82 5.21 -15.45
C ARG A 133 11.93 6.41 -15.82
N SER A 134 10.62 6.22 -15.84
CA SER A 134 9.67 7.30 -16.11
C SER A 134 9.17 7.92 -14.81
N LEU A 135 9.81 9.02 -14.39
CA LEU A 135 9.45 9.74 -13.16
C LEU A 135 8.02 10.28 -13.22
N TRP A 136 7.67 10.98 -14.30
CA TRP A 136 6.34 11.60 -14.44
C TRP A 136 5.23 10.57 -14.49
N PHE A 137 5.42 9.46 -15.22
CA PHE A 137 4.44 8.37 -15.20
C PHE A 137 4.28 7.79 -13.78
N GLY A 138 5.38 7.59 -13.05
CA GLY A 138 5.33 7.10 -11.68
C GLY A 138 4.58 8.05 -10.74
N LEU A 139 4.87 9.36 -10.81
CA LEU A 139 4.18 10.36 -10.00
C LEU A 139 2.68 10.44 -10.34
N SER A 140 2.30 10.37 -11.62
CA SER A 140 0.90 10.33 -12.03
C SER A 140 0.17 9.12 -11.47
N VAL A 141 0.82 7.94 -11.43
CA VAL A 141 0.23 6.74 -10.82
C VAL A 141 0.04 6.92 -9.31
N VAL A 142 1.01 7.49 -8.59
CA VAL A 142 0.88 7.77 -7.14
C VAL A 142 -0.30 8.72 -6.86
N VAL A 143 -0.45 9.77 -7.66
CA VAL A 143 -1.60 10.70 -7.57
C VAL A 143 -2.91 9.96 -7.83
N PHE A 144 -2.97 9.13 -8.88
CA PHE A 144 -4.16 8.35 -9.21
C PHE A 144 -4.54 7.37 -8.10
N MET A 145 -3.57 6.71 -7.45
CA MET A 145 -3.82 5.82 -6.31
C MET A 145 -4.45 6.57 -5.13
N ALA A 146 -3.92 7.75 -4.79
CA ALA A 146 -4.44 8.57 -3.69
C ALA A 146 -5.84 9.09 -3.99
N VAL A 147 -6.05 9.68 -5.18
CA VAL A 147 -7.35 10.20 -5.63
C VAL A 147 -8.37 9.09 -5.73
N GLY A 148 -8.01 7.94 -6.31
CA GLY A 148 -8.87 6.78 -6.43
C GLY A 148 -9.34 6.25 -5.07
N LYS A 149 -8.44 6.16 -4.08
CA LYS A 149 -8.81 5.75 -2.71
C LYS A 149 -9.70 6.80 -2.04
N MET A 150 -9.46 8.09 -2.22
CA MET A 150 -10.32 9.15 -1.67
C MET A 150 -11.72 9.14 -2.30
N ILE A 151 -11.81 9.03 -3.63
CA ILE A 151 -13.11 8.92 -4.35
C ILE A 151 -13.86 7.68 -3.86
N TRP A 152 -13.20 6.52 -3.82
CA TRP A 152 -13.81 5.29 -3.32
C TRP A 152 -14.30 5.45 -1.88
N SER A 153 -13.50 6.09 -1.00
CA SER A 153 -13.89 6.26 0.40
C SER A 153 -15.16 7.09 0.57
N VAL A 154 -15.35 8.14 -0.21
CA VAL A 154 -16.55 8.98 -0.15
C VAL A 154 -17.73 8.32 -0.85
N ALA A 155 -17.49 7.65 -1.99
CA ALA A 155 -18.55 6.97 -2.74
C ALA A 155 -19.21 5.86 -1.93
N PHE A 156 -18.45 5.12 -1.10
CA PHE A 156 -18.97 4.03 -0.29
C PHE A 156 -19.20 4.40 1.18
N GLY A 157 -18.39 5.30 1.75
CA GLY A 157 -18.42 5.67 3.17
C GLY A 157 -19.01 7.04 3.48
N GLY A 158 -19.47 7.80 2.47
CA GLY A 158 -20.08 9.12 2.67
C GLY A 158 -19.20 10.08 3.46
N GLU A 159 -19.77 10.69 4.50
CA GLU A 159 -19.05 11.60 5.41
C GLU A 159 -17.90 10.92 6.16
N ALA A 160 -18.11 9.69 6.63
CA ALA A 160 -17.09 8.90 7.32
C ALA A 160 -15.88 8.62 6.41
N GLY A 161 -16.11 8.51 5.09
CA GLY A 161 -15.08 8.41 4.06
C GLY A 161 -14.05 9.53 4.09
N LYS A 162 -14.43 10.75 4.53
CA LYS A 162 -13.49 11.88 4.63
C LYS A 162 -12.40 11.66 5.67
N SER A 163 -12.56 10.72 6.60
CA SER A 163 -11.59 10.41 7.65
C SER A 163 -10.21 10.01 7.11
N ILE A 164 -10.13 9.48 5.88
CA ILE A 164 -8.85 9.10 5.26
C ILE A 164 -8.14 10.25 4.53
N PHE A 165 -8.79 11.40 4.34
CA PHE A 165 -8.27 12.47 3.47
C PHE A 165 -6.98 13.05 4.02
N VAL A 166 -6.95 13.35 5.32
CA VAL A 166 -5.76 13.93 5.97
C VAL A 166 -4.56 12.96 5.85
N PRO A 167 -4.67 11.67 6.24
CA PRO A 167 -3.63 10.68 5.97
C PRO A 167 -3.22 10.57 4.50
N ALA A 168 -4.19 10.55 3.58
CA ALA A 168 -3.93 10.38 2.16
C ALA A 168 -3.18 11.58 1.56
N ILE A 169 -3.58 12.81 1.89
CA ILE A 169 -2.97 14.04 1.38
C ILE A 169 -1.55 14.21 1.94
N ILE A 170 -1.38 14.04 3.26
CA ILE A 170 -0.06 14.13 3.90
C ILE A 170 0.87 13.06 3.33
N GLY A 171 0.39 11.81 3.25
CA GLY A 171 1.14 10.72 2.64
C GLY A 171 1.52 11.02 1.19
N LEU A 172 0.59 11.54 0.38
CA LEU A 172 0.84 11.91 -1.02
C LEU A 172 1.94 12.96 -1.15
N VAL A 173 1.87 14.05 -0.39
CA VAL A 173 2.87 15.14 -0.42
C VAL A 173 4.25 14.60 -0.06
N ILE A 174 4.35 13.82 1.01
CA ILE A 174 5.61 13.21 1.45
C ILE A 174 6.15 12.25 0.39
N CYS A 175 5.31 11.35 -0.12
CA CYS A 175 5.69 10.36 -1.12
C CYS A 175 6.19 11.02 -2.41
N ILE A 176 5.46 12.00 -2.97
CA ILE A 176 5.89 12.71 -4.17
C ILE A 176 7.26 13.37 -3.94
N SER A 177 7.43 14.05 -2.82
CA SER A 177 8.67 14.75 -2.48
C SER A 177 9.86 13.77 -2.39
N LEU A 178 9.71 12.69 -1.63
CA LEU A 178 10.76 11.69 -1.43
C LEU A 178 11.08 10.91 -2.71
N ILE A 179 10.06 10.55 -3.48
CA ILE A 179 10.23 9.86 -4.77
C ILE A 179 10.96 10.77 -5.76
N TYR A 180 10.56 12.03 -5.87
CA TYR A 180 11.20 13.00 -6.78
C TYR A 180 12.67 13.19 -6.43
N ILE A 181 12.97 13.52 -5.17
CA ILE A 181 14.34 13.74 -4.68
C ILE A 181 15.18 12.48 -4.84
N GLY A 182 14.64 11.33 -4.42
CA GLY A 182 15.30 10.03 -4.52
C GLY A 182 15.63 9.66 -5.96
N PHE A 183 14.69 9.86 -6.89
CA PHE A 183 14.89 9.59 -8.31
C PHE A 183 15.99 10.47 -8.91
N LYS A 184 15.95 11.79 -8.67
CA LYS A 184 16.95 12.73 -9.18
C LYS A 184 18.35 12.40 -8.67
N LYS A 185 18.49 12.06 -7.38
CA LYS A 185 19.77 11.65 -6.78
C LYS A 185 20.32 10.37 -7.40
N LEU A 186 19.46 9.40 -7.69
CA LEU A 186 19.84 8.14 -8.33
C LEU A 186 20.28 8.31 -9.79
N GLU A 187 19.61 9.16 -10.55
CA GLU A 187 19.98 9.47 -11.94
C GLU A 187 21.29 10.27 -12.01
N LYS A 188 21.51 11.23 -11.10
CA LYS A 188 22.77 11.99 -11.02
C LYS A 188 23.97 11.05 -10.79
N LYS A 189 23.89 10.19 -9.78
CA LYS A 189 24.93 9.20 -9.45
C LYS A 189 25.19 8.15 -10.57
N LYS A 190 24.28 7.99 -11.52
CA LYS A 190 24.46 7.08 -12.67
C LYS A 190 25.22 7.76 -13.82
N ARG A 191 25.15 9.09 -13.90
CA ARG A 191 25.84 9.91 -14.91
C ARG A 191 27.27 10.24 -14.50
N GLU A 192 27.52 10.29 -13.19
CA GLU A 192 28.86 10.27 -12.57
C GLU A 192 29.46 8.86 -12.60
#